data_AF-A0A1G3ADR5-F1
#
_entry.id   AF-A0A1G3ADR5-F1
#
_cell.length_a   1.000
_cell.length_b   1.000
_cell.length_c   1.000
_cell.angle_alpha   90.00
_cell.angle_beta   90.00
_cell.angle_gamma   90.00
#
_symmetry.space_group_name_H-M   'P 1'
#
loop_
_entity.id
_entity.type
_entity.pdbx_description
1 polymer ?
#
loop_
_entity_poly.entity_id
_entity_poly.type
_entity_poly.pdbx_seq_one_letter_code
_entity_poly.pdbx_strand_id
1 'polypeptide(L)'
;MLQLPSSQTEKIESGDFSYKQPEVILLNKKQWSYVQNRYNLTPRERQIAELVCKGLRNGNIAKYLRIKPGTVKTHTRNIYRKIHVKSKIAMLLRFVTDSRDLSNPYV
;
A
#
# COMPACT_ATOMS: atom_id res chain seq x y z
N MET A 1 -38.55 -23.55 -23.31
CA MET A 1 -37.37 -22.76 -23.70
C MET A 1 -37.30 -21.58 -22.74
N LEU A 2 -36.44 -21.66 -21.71
CA LEU A 2 -36.37 -20.66 -20.64
C LEU A 2 -35.78 -19.35 -21.18
N GLN A 3 -36.56 -18.29 -21.22
CA GLN A 3 -36.06 -16.93 -21.46
C GLN A 3 -35.45 -16.39 -20.16
N LEU A 4 -34.17 -16.02 -20.22
CA LEU A 4 -33.49 -15.26 -19.17
C LEU A 4 -34.01 -13.81 -19.19
N PRO A 5 -34.32 -13.20 -18.03
CA PRO A 5 -34.71 -11.81 -17.98
C PRO A 5 -33.52 -10.90 -18.29
N SER A 6 -33.81 -9.87 -19.10
CA SER A 6 -32.91 -8.81 -19.53
C SER A 6 -32.11 -8.24 -18.36
N SER A 7 -30.79 -8.36 -18.46
CA SER A 7 -29.79 -7.80 -17.55
C SER A 7 -30.02 -6.30 -17.36
N GLN A 8 -30.72 -5.95 -16.28
CA GLN A 8 -30.63 -4.62 -15.70
C GLN A 8 -29.22 -4.49 -15.13
N THR A 9 -28.39 -3.69 -15.79
CA THR A 9 -27.15 -3.19 -15.20
C THR A 9 -27.54 -2.26 -14.07
N GLU A 10 -27.84 -2.84 -12.91
CA GLU A 10 -27.90 -2.11 -11.67
C GLU A 10 -26.56 -1.40 -11.50
N LYS A 11 -26.64 -0.07 -11.49
CA LYS A 11 -25.54 0.80 -11.07
C LYS A 11 -25.07 0.27 -9.73
N ILE A 12 -23.86 -0.28 -9.70
CA ILE A 12 -23.15 -0.54 -8.45
C ILE A 12 -22.87 0.85 -7.87
N GLU A 13 -23.83 1.35 -7.08
CA GLU A 13 -23.57 2.42 -6.15
C GLU A 13 -22.37 1.98 -5.32
N SER A 14 -21.35 2.83 -5.30
CA SER A 14 -20.12 2.63 -4.54
C SER A 14 -20.42 2.69 -3.05
N GLY A 15 -21.10 1.66 -2.55
CA GLY A 15 -21.37 1.41 -1.16
C GLY A 15 -20.04 1.24 -0.45
N ASP A 16 -19.78 2.15 0.47
CA ASP A 16 -18.76 2.02 1.49
C ASP A 16 -19.14 0.82 2.38
N PHE A 17 -18.84 -0.40 1.92
CA PHE A 17 -18.81 -1.55 2.78
C PHE A 17 -17.82 -1.22 3.91
N SER A 18 -18.35 -0.97 5.10
CA SER A 18 -17.63 -0.54 6.30
C SER A 18 -16.70 -1.65 6.80
N TYR A 19 -15.68 -1.96 6.02
CA TYR A 19 -14.58 -2.79 6.45
C TYR A 19 -13.73 -1.94 7.39
N LYS A 20 -13.82 -2.22 8.69
CA LYS A 20 -12.92 -1.61 9.68
C LYS A 20 -11.48 -1.89 9.25
N GLN A 21 -10.69 -0.83 9.08
CA GLN A 21 -9.27 -0.97 8.80
C GLN A 21 -8.62 -1.62 10.04
N PRO A 22 -7.78 -2.66 9.86
CA PRO A 22 -7.13 -3.29 10.97
C PRO A 22 -6.09 -2.34 11.57
N GLU A 23 -6.10 -2.15 12.89
CA GLU A 23 -5.06 -1.38 13.60
C GLU A 23 -3.78 -2.22 13.74
N VAL A 24 -3.10 -2.46 12.62
CA VAL A 24 -1.91 -3.31 12.58
C VAL A 24 -0.66 -2.43 12.42
N ILE A 25 0.28 -2.61 13.34
CA ILE A 25 1.65 -2.12 13.18
C ILE A 25 2.42 -3.21 12.44
N LEU A 26 2.60 -3.04 11.14
CA LEU A 26 3.34 -4.02 10.34
C LEU A 26 4.83 -4.03 10.67
N LEU A 27 5.40 -2.84 10.87
CA LEU A 27 6.83 -2.62 11.14
C LEU A 27 6.99 -1.57 12.25
N ASN A 28 7.94 -1.80 13.15
CA ASN A 28 8.33 -0.83 14.18
C ASN A 28 9.28 0.26 13.62
N LYS A 29 9.67 1.23 14.47
CA LYS A 29 10.52 2.36 14.08
C LYS A 29 11.89 1.92 13.52
N LYS A 30 12.55 0.94 14.15
CA LYS A 30 13.86 0.42 13.71
C LYS A 30 13.75 -0.26 12.35
N GLN A 31 12.73 -1.09 12.17
CA GLN A 31 12.44 -1.79 10.92
C GLN A 31 12.14 -0.83 9.78
N TRP A 32 11.35 0.23 10.01
CA TRP A 32 11.11 1.24 8.99
C TRP A 32 12.38 2.00 8.57
N SER A 33 13.25 2.32 9.52
CA SER A 33 14.54 2.94 9.18
C SER A 33 15.42 2.00 8.37
N TYR A 34 15.47 0.71 8.70
CA TYR A 34 16.17 -0.30 7.92
C TYR A 34 15.63 -0.38 6.48
N VAL A 35 14.31 -0.60 6.32
CA VAL A 35 13.67 -0.71 4.99
C VAL A 35 13.85 0.57 4.17
N GLN A 36 13.75 1.74 4.80
CA GLN A 36 13.98 3.01 4.13
C GLN A 36 15.39 3.11 3.56
N ASN A 37 16.41 2.75 4.35
CA ASN A 37 17.81 2.84 3.94
C ASN A 37 18.12 1.78 2.87
N ARG A 38 17.76 0.52 3.10
CA ARG A 38 17.95 -0.60 2.17
C ARG A 38 17.43 -0.30 0.76
N TYR A 39 16.26 0.33 0.68
CA TYR A 39 15.60 0.63 -0.60
C TYR A 39 15.78 2.07 -1.07
N ASN A 40 16.58 2.88 -0.37
CA ASN A 40 16.75 4.31 -0.65
C ASN A 40 15.39 5.02 -0.85
N LEU A 41 14.42 4.73 0.03
CA LEU A 41 13.12 5.39 -0.01
C LEU A 41 13.27 6.83 0.48
N THR A 42 12.73 7.77 -0.28
CA THR A 42 12.61 9.15 0.16
C THR A 42 11.70 9.24 1.40
N PRO A 43 11.79 10.29 2.22
CA PRO A 43 10.91 10.48 3.36
C PRO A 43 9.42 10.41 2.99
N ARG A 44 9.06 10.96 1.82
CA ARG A 44 7.69 10.94 1.31
C ARG A 44 7.23 9.55 0.87
N GLU A 45 8.12 8.80 0.21
CA GLU A 45 7.84 7.40 -0.17
C GLU A 45 7.67 6.52 1.06
N ARG A 46 8.51 6.67 2.09
CA ARG A 46 8.34 5.98 3.38
C ARG A 46 6.99 6.29 4.01
N GLN A 47 6.61 7.57 4.08
CA GLN A 47 5.33 7.97 4.66
C GLN A 47 4.13 7.35 3.91
N ILE A 48 4.19 7.29 2.57
CA ILE A 48 3.15 6.65 1.76
C ILE A 48 3.15 5.14 1.98
N ALA A 49 4.32 4.50 1.99
CA ALA A 49 4.47 3.07 2.29
C ALA A 49 3.86 2.71 3.65
N GLU A 50 4.12 3.50 4.70
CA GLU A 50 3.55 3.34 6.03
C GLU A 50 2.02 3.35 6.00
N LEU A 51 1.41 4.32 5.31
CA LEU A 51 -0.05 4.42 5.21
C LEU A 51 -0.66 3.27 4.37
N VAL A 52 0.03 2.83 3.32
CA VAL A 52 -0.38 1.64 2.55
C VAL A 52 -0.33 0.39 3.44
N CYS A 53 0.68 0.26 4.30
CA CYS A 53 0.82 -0.84 5.26
C CYS A 53 -0.26 -0.82 6.35
N LYS A 54 -0.77 0.36 6.71
CA LYS A 54 -1.95 0.55 7.58
C LYS A 54 -3.28 0.23 6.87
N GLY A 55 -3.25 -0.28 5.65
CA GLY A 55 -4.46 -0.66 4.90
C GLY A 55 -5.09 0.46 4.08
N LEU A 56 -4.63 1.71 4.20
CA LEU A 56 -5.27 2.84 3.51
C LEU A 56 -5.23 2.69 1.98
N ARG A 57 -6.32 3.14 1.34
CA ARG A 57 -6.45 3.28 -0.12
C ARG A 57 -5.85 4.61 -0.57
N ASN A 58 -5.40 4.68 -1.83
CA ASN A 58 -4.75 5.88 -2.38
C ASN A 58 -5.56 7.17 -2.20
N GLY A 59 -6.90 7.11 -2.27
CA GLY A 59 -7.76 8.26 -2.01
C GLY A 59 -7.69 8.76 -0.57
N ASN A 60 -7.66 7.85 0.41
CA ASN A 60 -7.56 8.20 1.83
C ASN A 60 -6.15 8.71 2.16
N ILE A 61 -5.12 8.11 1.57
CA ILE A 61 -3.74 8.61 1.68
C ILE A 61 -3.62 10.02 1.12
N ALA A 62 -4.23 10.28 -0.04
CA ALA A 62 -4.26 11.60 -0.66
C ALA A 62 -4.92 12.65 0.25
N LYS A 63 -6.09 12.33 0.83
CA LYS A 63 -6.77 13.19 1.81
C LYS A 63 -5.91 13.43 3.04
N TYR A 64 -5.36 12.37 3.63
CA TYR A 64 -4.52 12.43 4.84
C TYR A 64 -3.27 13.29 4.64
N LEU A 65 -2.62 13.14 3.48
CA LEU A 65 -1.38 13.83 3.14
C LEU A 65 -1.59 15.16 2.38
N ARG A 66 -2.85 15.57 2.18
CA ARG A 66 -3.26 16.79 1.44
C ARG A 66 -2.59 16.91 0.05
N ILE A 67 -2.59 15.83 -0.73
CA ILE A 67 -2.05 15.77 -2.10
C ILE A 67 -3.04 15.14 -3.08
N LYS A 68 -2.76 15.24 -4.38
CA LYS A 68 -3.60 14.62 -5.41
C LYS A 68 -3.48 13.08 -5.36
N PRO A 69 -4.57 12.32 -5.62
CA PRO A 69 -4.51 10.86 -5.73
C PRO A 69 -3.52 10.36 -6.80
N GLY A 70 -3.35 11.13 -7.89
CA GLY A 70 -2.34 10.85 -8.92
C GLY A 70 -0.91 10.87 -8.37
N THR A 71 -0.60 11.83 -7.48
CA THR A 71 0.69 11.91 -6.80
C THR A 71 0.96 10.69 -5.94
N VAL A 72 -0.05 10.21 -5.19
CA VAL A 72 0.06 8.96 -4.41
C VAL A 72 0.38 7.78 -5.33
N LYS A 73 -0.36 7.63 -6.45
CA LYS A 73 -0.10 6.56 -7.43
C LYS A 73 1.33 6.62 -7.98
N THR A 74 1.85 7.81 -8.29
CA THR A 74 3.23 8.00 -8.75
C THR A 74 4.24 7.54 -7.70
N HIS A 75 4.09 7.96 -6.44
CA HIS A 75 4.98 7.51 -5.37
C HIS A 75 4.88 5.99 -5.15
N THR A 76 3.68 5.40 -5.14
CA THR A 76 3.50 3.95 -5.02
C THR A 76 4.21 3.19 -6.15
N ARG A 77 4.14 3.68 -7.39
CA ARG A 77 4.87 3.10 -8.53
C ARG A 77 6.39 3.20 -8.35
N ASN A 78 6.88 4.33 -7.86
CA ASN A 78 8.31 4.51 -7.57
C ASN A 78 8.79 3.57 -6.46
N ILE A 79 8.00 3.41 -5.39
CA ILE A 79 8.27 2.43 -4.32
C ILE A 79 8.37 1.03 -4.92
N TYR A 80 7.37 0.60 -5.70
CA TYR A 80 7.36 -0.72 -6.33
C TYR A 80 8.59 -0.98 -7.20
N ARG A 81 9.03 0.03 -7.96
CA ARG A 81 10.27 -0.03 -8.74
C ARG A 81 11.49 -0.21 -7.84
N LYS A 82 11.62 0.58 -6.77
CA LYS A 82 12.77 0.52 -5.85
C LYS A 82 12.88 -0.83 -5.14
N ILE A 83 11.74 -1.43 -4.78
CA ILE A 83 11.72 -2.71 -4.05
C ILE A 83 11.53 -3.94 -4.95
N HIS A 84 11.53 -3.74 -6.27
CA HIS A 84 11.42 -4.80 -7.28
C HIS A 84 10.16 -5.66 -7.16
N VAL A 85 9.00 -5.03 -6.97
CA VAL A 85 7.70 -5.71 -6.93
C VAL A 85 6.69 -5.07 -7.86
N LYS A 86 5.53 -5.73 -8.07
CA LYS A 86 4.47 -5.24 -8.97
C LYS A 86 3.11 -4.99 -8.28
N SER A 87 2.97 -5.28 -6.99
CA SER A 87 1.67 -5.20 -6.31
C SER A 87 1.79 -4.78 -4.84
N LYS A 88 0.68 -4.29 -4.28
CA LYS A 88 0.57 -3.91 -2.86
C LYS A 88 0.89 -5.08 -1.93
N ILE A 89 0.39 -6.28 -2.25
CA ILE A 89 0.65 -7.46 -1.42
C ILE A 89 2.12 -7.89 -1.47
N ALA A 90 2.74 -7.85 -2.65
CA ALA A 90 4.17 -8.14 -2.78
C ALA A 90 5.04 -7.10 -2.04
N MET A 91 4.63 -5.82 -2.02
CA MET A 91 5.28 -4.79 -1.22
C MET A 91 5.23 -5.11 0.28
N LEU A 92 4.04 -5.48 0.79
CA LEU A 92 3.85 -5.87 2.20
C LEU A 92 4.75 -7.04 2.58
N LEU A 93 4.73 -8.11 1.78
CA LEU A 93 5.55 -9.30 2.01
C LEU A 93 7.04 -8.97 1.96
N ARG A 94 7.48 -8.16 0.98
CA ARG A 94 8.88 -7.75 0.87
C ARG A 94 9.35 -7.00 2.12
N PHE A 95 8.56 -6.03 2.58
CA PHE A 95 8.88 -5.27 3.77
C PHE A 95 8.95 -6.15 5.02
N VAL A 96 8.02 -7.07 5.21
CA VAL A 96 8.05 -7.99 6.36
C VAL A 96 9.27 -8.90 6.30
N THR A 97 9.53 -9.55 5.16
CA THR A 97 10.66 -10.46 5.00
C THR A 97 11.99 -9.77 5.26
N ASP A 98 12.21 -8.62 4.63
CA ASP A 98 13.49 -7.93 4.74
C ASP A 98 13.70 -7.26 6.10
N SER A 99 12.61 -6.84 6.77
CA SER A 99 12.70 -6.23 8.10
C SER A 99 13.04 -7.21 9.23
N ARG A 100 12.98 -8.52 8.96
CA ARG A 100 13.43 -9.57 9.90
C ARG A 100 14.95 -9.67 9.93
N ASP A 101 15.62 -9.22 8.87
CA ASP A 101 17.06 -9.26 8.68
C ASP A 101 17.79 -8.08 9.36
N LEU A 102 17.45 -7.77 10.62
CA LEU A 102 18.18 -6.77 11.41
C LEU A 102 19.63 -7.22 11.76
N SER A 103 19.99 -8.46 11.42
CA SER A 103 21.30 -9.08 11.63
C SER A 103 22.09 -9.34 10.33
N ASN A 104 21.62 -8.91 9.16
CA ASN A 104 22.29 -9.17 7.89
C ASN A 104 23.15 -7.96 7.45
N PRO A 105 24.49 -8.02 7.59
CA PRO A 105 25.38 -6.91 7.23
C PRO A 105 25.63 -6.78 5.72
N TYR A 106 25.03 -7.64 4.88
CA TYR A 106 25.30 -7.71 3.44
C TYR A 106 24.08 -7.40 2.56
N VAL A 107 23.10 -6.66 3.07
CA VAL A 107 22.07 -6.06 2.23
C VAL A 107 21.74 -4.64 2.61
#